data_AF-A0A382RY76-F1
#
_entry.id   AF-A0A382RY76-F1
#
_cell.length_a   1.000
_cell.length_b   1.000
_cell.length_c   1.000
_cell.angle_alpha   90.00
_cell.angle_beta   90.00
_cell.angle_gamma   90.00
#
_symmetry.space_group_name_H-M   'P 1'
#
loop_
_entity.id
_entity.type
_entity.pdbx_description
1 polymer ?
#
loop_
_entity_poly.entity_id
_entity_poly.type
_entity_poly.pdbx_seq_one_letter_code
_entity_poly.pdbx_strand_id
1 'polypeptide(L)'
;MAEAIELDLNTTDVGQLDPRVKQSLIEIQSRQDKKDESTIPEAYTVPSYYEDDTLGADVLKKKYLAPWENHPWDLWERQANALASVEKTKTLQDKWKVKFFEALEDFKFVPGGRIMHGAGRDDITTTLNNCYVVAIQNDSVKSIYK
;
A
#
# COMPACT_ATOMS: atom_id res chain seq x y z
N MET A 1 36.08 -9.74 7.53
CA MET A 1 36.03 -8.75 8.63
C MET A 1 35.36 -7.52 8.04
N ALA A 2 34.06 -7.32 8.34
CA ALA A 2 33.35 -6.12 7.93
C ALA A 2 33.42 -5.16 9.13
N GLU A 3 34.12 -4.06 8.97
CA GLU A 3 34.14 -3.00 9.97
C GLU A 3 32.79 -2.29 9.95
N ALA A 4 32.13 -2.20 11.11
CA ALA A 4 30.89 -1.48 11.26
C ALA A 4 31.17 0.02 11.16
N ILE A 5 30.54 0.68 10.19
CA ILE A 5 30.60 2.14 10.06
C ILE A 5 29.61 2.70 11.10
N GLU A 6 30.13 3.37 12.13
CA GLU A 6 29.30 4.12 13.06
C GLU A 6 28.75 5.36 12.34
N LEU A 7 27.42 5.39 12.16
CA LEU A 7 26.70 6.51 11.57
C LEU A 7 26.12 7.38 12.70
N ASP A 8 26.63 8.59 12.85
CA ASP A 8 26.02 9.60 13.72
C ASP A 8 24.82 10.24 13.00
N LEU A 9 23.61 9.94 13.49
CA LEU A 9 22.34 10.37 12.89
C LEU A 9 21.96 11.81 13.27
N ASN A 10 22.77 12.51 14.06
CA ASN A 10 22.49 13.89 14.48
C ASN A 10 23.14 14.97 13.62
N THR A 11 23.98 14.62 12.64
CA THR A 11 24.60 15.60 11.74
C THR A 11 23.67 16.02 10.59
N THR A 12 23.29 17.30 10.57
CA THR A 12 22.47 17.94 9.53
C THR A 12 23.26 18.44 8.31
N ASP A 13 24.60 18.29 8.31
CA ASP A 13 25.46 18.71 7.20
C ASP A 13 25.73 17.56 6.21
N VAL A 14 24.93 17.53 5.15
CA VAL A 14 24.99 16.55 4.05
C VAL A 14 26.35 16.57 3.34
N GLY A 15 27.16 17.62 3.52
CA GLY A 15 28.50 17.74 2.96
C GLY A 15 29.48 16.68 3.45
N GLN A 16 29.36 16.22 4.70
CA GLN A 16 30.35 15.36 5.37
C GLN A 16 30.09 13.85 5.29
N LEU A 17 28.97 13.41 4.70
CA LEU A 17 28.65 11.99 4.60
C LEU A 17 29.64 11.23 3.69
N ASP A 18 30.04 10.02 4.09
CA ASP A 18 30.88 9.12 3.29
C ASP A 18 30.25 8.95 1.89
N PRO A 19 31.05 9.01 0.79
CA PRO A 19 30.55 8.88 -0.57
C PRO A 19 29.68 7.64 -0.81
N ARG A 20 29.93 6.54 -0.09
CA ARG A 20 29.13 5.31 -0.15
C ARG A 20 27.76 5.49 0.47
N VAL A 21 27.65 6.23 1.58
CA VAL A 21 26.37 6.55 2.22
C VAL A 21 25.55 7.49 1.35
N LYS A 22 26.19 8.50 0.74
CA LYS A 22 25.54 9.37 -0.26
C LYS A 22 25.01 8.57 -1.44
N GLN A 23 25.82 7.65 -1.95
CA GLN A 23 25.41 6.80 -3.06
C GLN A 23 24.25 5.89 -2.67
N SER A 24 24.26 5.29 -1.48
CA SER A 24 23.14 4.48 -0.98
C SER A 24 21.88 5.30 -0.75
N LEU A 25 21.98 6.54 -0.24
CA LEU A 25 20.85 7.45 -0.10
C LEU A 25 20.26 7.84 -1.46
N ILE A 26 21.10 8.17 -2.44
CA ILE A 26 20.70 8.45 -3.82
C ILE A 26 20.08 7.20 -4.46
N GLU A 27 20.59 6.01 -4.17
CA GLU A 27 20.02 4.75 -4.66
C GLU A 27 18.67 4.44 -4.03
N ILE A 28 18.48 4.77 -2.75
CA ILE A 28 17.19 4.66 -2.05
C ILE A 28 16.18 5.68 -2.62
N GLN A 29 16.59 6.94 -2.79
CA GLN A 29 15.74 7.99 -3.40
C GLN A 29 15.38 7.64 -4.85
N SER A 30 16.34 7.23 -5.67
CA SER A 30 16.07 6.82 -7.06
C SER A 30 15.25 5.54 -7.19
N ARG A 31 15.20 4.67 -6.16
CA ARG A 31 14.25 3.55 -6.08
C ARG A 31 12.85 4.01 -5.66
N GLN A 32 12.73 5.08 -4.88
CA GLN A 32 11.45 5.72 -4.54
C GLN A 32 10.87 6.50 -5.73
N ASP A 33 11.72 7.13 -6.55
CA ASP A 33 11.31 7.96 -7.69
C ASP A 33 11.11 7.17 -9.00
N LYS A 34 11.52 5.90 -9.09
CA LYS A 34 11.38 5.04 -10.28
C LYS A 34 10.11 4.17 -10.29
N LYS A 35 8.98 4.72 -9.89
CA LYS A 35 7.68 4.25 -10.40
C LYS A 35 7.35 5.17 -11.57
N ASP A 36 7.28 4.64 -12.78
CA ASP A 36 7.02 5.42 -14.00
C ASP A 36 5.79 6.33 -13.82
N GLU A 37 6.03 7.63 -13.59
CA GLU A 37 5.02 8.70 -13.64
C GLU A 37 4.23 8.69 -14.97
N SER A 38 4.76 8.03 -15.99
CA SER A 38 4.20 7.83 -17.33
C SER A 38 2.86 7.07 -17.39
N THR A 39 2.39 6.43 -16.32
CA THR A 39 1.20 5.54 -16.38
C THR A 39 -0.02 6.03 -15.59
N ILE A 40 0.08 7.16 -14.90
CA ILE A 40 -0.98 7.70 -14.04
C ILE A 40 -1.70 8.82 -14.79
N PRO A 41 -3.03 8.73 -15.01
CA PRO A 41 -3.78 9.85 -15.58
C PRO A 41 -3.71 11.08 -14.67
N GLU A 42 -3.50 12.26 -15.25
CA GLU A 42 -3.28 13.53 -14.55
C GLU A 42 -4.39 13.87 -13.53
N ALA A 43 -5.62 13.44 -13.83
CA ALA A 43 -6.80 13.59 -12.97
C ALA A 43 -6.70 12.87 -11.62
N TYR A 44 -5.87 11.84 -11.50
CA TYR A 44 -5.74 11.03 -10.29
C TYR A 44 -4.49 11.35 -9.47
N THR A 45 -3.78 12.43 -9.81
CA THR A 45 -2.74 12.97 -8.95
C THR A 45 -3.36 13.56 -7.67
N VAL A 46 -2.65 13.51 -6.55
CA VAL A 46 -3.17 13.94 -5.23
C VAL A 46 -3.73 15.38 -5.25
N PRO A 47 -3.04 16.38 -5.83
CA PRO A 47 -3.56 17.75 -5.86
C PRO A 47 -4.85 17.88 -6.68
N SER A 48 -4.98 17.09 -7.74
CA SER A 48 -6.12 17.19 -8.67
C SER A 48 -7.33 16.38 -8.20
N TYR A 49 -7.12 15.27 -7.50
CA TYR A 49 -8.23 14.37 -7.16
C TYR A 49 -9.05 14.83 -5.96
N TYR A 50 -8.37 15.30 -4.90
CA TYR A 50 -9.05 15.76 -3.69
C TYR A 50 -9.32 17.26 -3.66
N GLU A 51 -8.71 18.03 -4.57
CA GLU A 51 -8.83 19.50 -4.64
C GLU A 51 -8.68 20.13 -3.24
N ASP A 52 -9.77 20.65 -2.66
CA ASP A 52 -9.82 21.31 -1.35
C ASP A 52 -10.16 20.36 -0.18
N ASP A 53 -10.48 19.08 -0.42
CA ASP A 53 -10.77 18.08 0.62
C ASP A 53 -9.49 17.54 1.28
N THR A 54 -8.95 18.36 2.15
CA THR A 54 -7.79 18.02 2.99
C THR A 54 -8.04 16.82 3.90
N LEU A 55 -9.27 16.60 4.36
CA LEU A 55 -9.59 15.50 5.27
C LEU A 55 -9.60 14.16 4.53
N GLY A 56 -10.23 14.10 3.35
CA GLY A 56 -10.25 12.93 2.49
C GLY A 56 -8.83 12.49 2.10
N ALA A 57 -8.01 13.46 1.67
CA ALA A 57 -6.61 13.22 1.34
C ALA A 57 -5.82 12.66 2.54
N ASP A 58 -6.00 13.25 3.72
CA ASP A 58 -5.35 12.82 4.95
C ASP A 58 -5.77 11.41 5.39
N VAL A 59 -7.07 11.11 5.32
CA VAL A 59 -7.59 9.78 5.66
C VAL A 59 -7.02 8.75 4.71
N LEU A 60 -7.03 9.02 3.40
CA LEU A 60 -6.45 8.11 2.40
C LEU A 60 -4.98 7.82 2.71
N LYS A 61 -4.18 8.89 2.87
CA LYS A 61 -2.74 8.79 3.11
C LYS A 61 -2.40 8.09 4.41
N LYS A 62 -3.09 8.43 5.51
CA LYS A 62 -2.76 7.91 6.84
C LYS A 62 -3.31 6.51 7.10
N LYS A 63 -4.39 6.09 6.42
CA LYS A 63 -5.09 4.84 6.72
C LYS A 63 -4.94 3.78 5.64
N TYR A 64 -4.82 4.13 4.36
CA TYR A 64 -5.01 3.18 3.27
C TYR A 64 -3.83 3.06 2.30
N LEU A 65 -3.10 4.14 2.03
CA LEU A 65 -1.91 4.07 1.18
C LEU A 65 -0.81 3.25 1.87
N ALA A 66 -0.15 2.39 1.08
CA ALA A 66 1.09 1.76 1.49
C ALA A 66 2.23 2.80 1.49
N PRO A 67 3.35 2.57 2.21
CA PRO A 67 4.45 3.55 2.29
C PRO A 67 5.07 3.98 0.96
N TRP A 68 4.87 3.19 -0.10
CA TRP A 68 5.36 3.43 -1.46
C TRP A 68 4.27 3.89 -2.44
N GLU A 69 3.10 4.26 -1.93
CA GLU A 69 1.96 4.75 -2.71
C GLU A 69 1.71 6.21 -2.39
N ASN A 70 1.44 7.00 -3.44
CA ASN A 70 1.24 8.44 -3.30
C ASN A 70 -0.20 8.85 -3.57
N HIS A 71 -0.91 8.15 -4.45
CA HIS A 71 -2.20 8.57 -4.98
C HIS A 71 -3.25 7.44 -4.98
N PRO A 72 -4.56 7.77 -5.05
CA PRO A 72 -5.63 6.76 -5.14
C PRO A 72 -5.42 5.73 -6.26
N TRP A 73 -4.85 6.15 -7.39
CA TRP A 73 -4.57 5.25 -8.51
C TRP A 73 -3.62 4.10 -8.16
N ASP A 74 -2.59 4.34 -7.33
CA ASP A 74 -1.67 3.29 -6.87
C ASP A 74 -2.45 2.26 -6.04
N LEU A 75 -3.29 2.76 -5.14
CA LEU A 75 -4.13 1.94 -4.27
C LEU A 75 -5.09 1.06 -5.08
N TRP A 76 -5.74 1.61 -6.11
CA TRP A 76 -6.62 0.82 -6.97
C TRP A 76 -5.85 -0.20 -7.80
N GLU A 77 -4.67 0.15 -8.32
CA GLU A 77 -3.84 -0.80 -9.06
C GLU A 77 -3.37 -1.96 -8.17
N ARG A 78 -2.87 -1.66 -6.97
CA ARG A 78 -2.45 -2.68 -6.01
C ARG A 78 -3.60 -3.63 -5.68
N GLN A 79 -4.76 -3.09 -5.34
CA GLN A 79 -5.94 -3.89 -5.01
C GLN A 79 -6.39 -4.73 -6.20
N ALA A 80 -6.47 -4.15 -7.41
CA ALA A 80 -6.88 -4.87 -8.61
C ALA A 80 -5.93 -6.04 -8.92
N ASN A 81 -4.61 -5.82 -8.78
CA ASN A 81 -3.62 -6.86 -8.98
C ASN A 81 -3.74 -7.98 -7.93
N ALA A 82 -3.92 -7.61 -6.65
CA ALA A 82 -4.08 -8.57 -5.56
C ALA A 82 -5.37 -9.40 -5.67
N LEU A 83 -6.48 -8.78 -6.08
CA LEU A 83 -7.74 -9.47 -6.29
C LEU A 83 -7.67 -10.41 -7.49
N ALA A 84 -6.99 -10.00 -8.57
CA ALA A 84 -6.82 -10.84 -9.74
C ALA A 84 -5.88 -12.02 -9.53
N SER A 85 -4.92 -11.95 -8.58
CA SER A 85 -3.88 -12.96 -8.42
C SER A 85 -4.40 -14.35 -8.02
N VAL A 86 -5.65 -14.45 -7.53
CA VAL A 86 -6.30 -15.72 -7.20
C VAL A 86 -6.75 -16.50 -8.45
N GLU A 87 -6.78 -15.85 -9.62
CA GLU A 87 -7.19 -16.46 -10.88
C GLU A 87 -6.16 -17.48 -11.38
N LYS A 88 -6.66 -18.55 -12.01
CA LYS A 88 -5.87 -19.76 -12.30
C LYS A 88 -4.77 -19.56 -13.34
N THR A 89 -4.98 -18.69 -14.32
CA THR A 89 -4.07 -18.51 -15.45
C THR A 89 -3.69 -17.05 -15.58
N LYS A 90 -2.50 -16.78 -16.12
CA LYS A 90 -2.02 -15.42 -16.31
C LYS A 90 -2.98 -14.58 -17.18
N THR A 91 -3.53 -15.17 -18.24
CA THR A 91 -4.54 -14.53 -19.08
C THR A 91 -5.81 -14.13 -18.31
N LEU A 92 -6.27 -14.96 -17.37
CA LEU A 92 -7.41 -14.63 -16.51
C LEU A 92 -7.04 -13.54 -15.50
N GLN A 93 -5.85 -13.63 -14.89
CA GLN A 93 -5.34 -12.60 -13.98
C GLN A 93 -5.29 -11.23 -14.68
N ASP A 94 -4.74 -11.15 -15.89
CA ASP A 94 -4.63 -9.90 -16.62
C ASP A 94 -6.02 -9.35 -17.02
N LYS A 95 -6.92 -10.24 -17.47
CA LYS A 95 -8.31 -9.88 -17.78
C LYS A 95 -9.05 -9.32 -16.56
N TRP A 96 -8.93 -9.99 -15.41
CA TRP A 96 -9.62 -9.61 -14.19
C TRP A 96 -8.98 -8.41 -13.51
N LYS A 97 -7.65 -8.24 -13.59
CA LYS A 97 -6.97 -7.01 -13.11
C LYS A 97 -7.61 -5.77 -13.73
N VAL A 98 -7.80 -5.77 -15.05
CA VAL A 98 -8.46 -4.64 -15.75
C VAL A 98 -9.89 -4.42 -15.23
N LYS A 99 -10.67 -5.50 -15.09
CA LYS A 99 -12.07 -5.40 -14.62
C LYS A 99 -12.19 -4.94 -13.18
N PHE A 100 -11.32 -5.41 -12.28
CA PHE A 100 -11.30 -4.95 -10.91
C PHE A 100 -10.85 -3.50 -10.83
N PHE A 101 -9.85 -3.11 -11.61
CA PHE A 101 -9.42 -1.72 -11.67
C PHE A 101 -10.55 -0.79 -12.11
N GLU A 102 -11.25 -1.11 -13.22
CA GLU A 102 -12.40 -0.35 -13.72
C GLU A 102 -13.50 -0.18 -12.66
N ALA A 103 -13.70 -1.19 -11.80
CA ALA A 103 -14.69 -1.16 -10.72
C ALA A 103 -14.22 -0.37 -9.49
N LEU A 104 -12.93 -0.33 -9.20
CA LEU A 104 -12.35 0.37 -8.05
C LEU A 104 -12.06 1.83 -8.34
N GLU A 105 -11.71 2.13 -9.59
CA GLU A 105 -11.37 3.47 -10.07
C GLU A 105 -12.45 4.48 -9.70
N ASP A 106 -12.00 5.64 -9.23
CA ASP A 106 -12.85 6.74 -8.79
C ASP A 106 -13.83 6.35 -7.66
N PHE A 107 -13.42 5.38 -6.84
CA PHE A 107 -14.23 4.84 -5.74
C PHE A 107 -15.64 4.37 -6.15
N LYS A 108 -15.86 3.99 -7.42
CA LYS A 108 -17.12 3.41 -7.92
C LYS A 108 -17.56 2.21 -7.08
N PHE A 109 -16.60 1.43 -6.59
CA PHE A 109 -16.76 0.41 -5.58
C PHE A 109 -15.69 0.58 -4.49
N VAL A 110 -16.13 0.57 -3.22
CA VAL A 110 -15.24 0.72 -2.07
C VAL A 110 -15.25 -0.58 -1.25
N PRO A 111 -14.17 -1.38 -1.29
CA PRO A 111 -14.05 -2.56 -0.45
C PRO A 111 -13.85 -2.17 1.02
N GLY A 112 -14.05 -3.12 1.93
CA GLY A 112 -13.91 -2.85 3.37
C GLY A 112 -12.48 -2.43 3.75
N GLY A 113 -12.34 -1.65 4.82
CA GLY A 113 -11.08 -0.96 5.15
C GLY A 113 -9.84 -1.86 5.29
N ARG A 114 -9.98 -3.10 5.80
CA ARG A 114 -8.87 -4.06 5.87
C ARG A 114 -8.36 -4.50 4.49
N ILE A 115 -9.25 -4.58 3.51
CA ILE A 115 -8.93 -4.92 2.13
C ILE A 115 -8.19 -3.75 1.48
N MET A 116 -8.71 -2.52 1.63
CA MET A 116 -8.04 -1.31 1.15
C MET A 116 -6.63 -1.16 1.71
N HIS A 117 -6.49 -1.33 3.03
CA HIS A 117 -5.20 -1.21 3.70
C HIS A 117 -4.22 -2.34 3.36
N GLY A 118 -4.72 -3.57 3.18
CA GLY A 118 -3.89 -4.78 3.25
C GLY A 118 -3.76 -5.60 1.97
N ALA A 119 -4.67 -5.50 1.00
CA ALA A 119 -4.60 -6.35 -0.20
C ALA A 119 -3.35 -6.02 -1.02
N GLY A 120 -2.56 -7.04 -1.38
CA GLY A 120 -1.35 -6.86 -2.19
C GLY A 120 -0.14 -6.31 -1.43
N ARG A 121 -0.17 -6.37 -0.09
CA ARG A 121 0.92 -5.93 0.78
C ARG A 121 1.54 -7.12 1.51
N ASP A 122 2.72 -7.51 1.07
CA ASP A 122 3.51 -8.59 1.70
C ASP A 122 4.38 -8.07 2.86
N ASP A 123 4.47 -6.74 3.05
CA ASP A 123 5.23 -6.08 4.12
C ASP A 123 4.54 -6.15 5.49
N ILE A 124 3.25 -6.50 5.53
CA ILE A 124 2.45 -6.57 6.76
C ILE A 124 1.70 -7.89 6.89
N THR A 125 1.43 -8.29 8.13
CA THR A 125 0.56 -9.44 8.43
C THR A 125 -0.81 -8.94 8.85
N THR A 126 -1.75 -8.88 7.91
CA THR A 126 -3.15 -8.51 8.19
C THR A 126 -4.12 -9.51 7.57
N THR A 127 -5.27 -9.69 8.24
CA THR A 127 -6.41 -10.37 7.63
C THR A 127 -7.14 -9.39 6.71
N LEU A 128 -7.72 -9.92 5.63
CA LEU A 128 -8.59 -9.16 4.73
C LEU A 128 -10.08 -9.29 5.10
N ASN A 129 -10.40 -10.11 6.10
CA ASN A 129 -11.75 -10.31 6.60
C ASN A 129 -12.12 -9.21 7.60
N ASN A 130 -13.24 -8.52 7.37
CA ASN A 130 -13.73 -7.49 8.29
C ASN A 130 -14.63 -8.07 9.39
N CYS A 131 -15.40 -9.10 9.07
CA CYS A 131 -16.45 -9.63 9.94
C CYS A 131 -16.10 -11.03 10.38
N TYR A 132 -16.26 -11.28 11.68
CA TYR A 132 -16.07 -12.59 12.29
C TYR A 132 -17.30 -12.94 13.10
N VAL A 133 -17.73 -14.19 12.98
CA VAL A 133 -18.75 -14.78 13.84
C VAL A 133 -18.14 -16.04 14.40
N VAL A 134 -18.03 -16.10 15.73
CA VAL A 134 -17.52 -17.28 16.43
C VAL A 134 -18.68 -17.89 17.20
N ALA A 135 -18.99 -19.14 16.89
CA ALA A 135 -20.04 -19.87 17.58
C ALA A 135 -19.51 -20.38 18.93
N ILE A 136 -20.34 -20.30 19.96
CA ILE A 136 -20.08 -20.95 21.24
C ILE A 136 -20.33 -22.45 21.05
N GLN A 137 -19.30 -23.27 21.27
CA GLN A 137 -19.35 -24.70 20.95
C GLN A 137 -20.37 -25.50 21.76
N ASN A 138 -20.48 -25.20 23.06
CA ASN A 138 -21.42 -25.85 23.98
C ASN A 138 -22.00 -24.81 24.92
N ASP A 139 -23.17 -25.07 25.48
CA ASP A 139 -23.76 -24.25 26.55
C ASP A 139 -23.03 -24.50 27.88
N SER A 140 -21.82 -23.97 28.01
CA SER A 140 -21.02 -24.05 29.22
C SER A 140 -20.18 -22.79 29.39
N VAL A 141 -19.94 -22.40 30.64
CA VAL A 141 -19.06 -21.26 30.97
C VAL A 141 -17.68 -21.43 30.32
N LYS A 142 -17.14 -22.67 30.31
CA LYS A 142 -15.85 -22.98 29.68
C LYS A 142 -15.84 -22.70 28.18
N SER A 143 -16.96 -22.88 27.50
CA SER A 143 -17.09 -22.64 26.05
C SER A 143 -17.23 -21.17 25.69
N ILE A 144 -17.56 -20.28 26.63
CA ILE A 144 -17.60 -18.81 26.40
C ILE A 144 -16.18 -18.24 26.29
N TYR A 145 -15.22 -18.84 26.98
CA TYR A 145 -13.82 -18.38 27.02
C TYR A 145 -12.90 -19.06 26.01
N LYS A 146 -13.46 -19.88 25.12
CA LYS A 146 -12.73 -20.54 24.02
C LYS A 146 -13.04 -19.85 22.70
#